data_AF-A0A0S7BKM9-F1
#
_entry.id   AF-A0A0S7BKM9-F1
#
_cell.length_a   1.000
_cell.length_b   1.000
_cell.length_c   1.000
_cell.angle_alpha   90.00
_cell.angle_beta   90.00
_cell.angle_gamma   90.00
#
_symmetry.space_group_name_H-M   'P 1'
#
loop_
_entity.id
_entity.type
_entity.pdbx_description
1 polymer ?
#
loop_
_entity_poly.entity_id
_entity_poly.type
_entity_poly.pdbx_seq_one_letter_code
_entity_poly.pdbx_strand_id
1 'polypeptide(L)'
;MLDRQNYLKVKLFLKFSRDVHGRSSLQISNNFEHLKALLLWAGSQPLGSAHAFNTSLSDFLFQIVEKGLDQAELQSILNTNQRFLLCMKAIFPVEFQNIQLNWIMKITAISEGKEVII
;
A
#
# COMPACT_ATOMS: atom_id res chain seq x y z
N MET A 1 16.53 4.83 4.55
CA MET A 1 15.86 5.68 5.56
C MET A 1 14.42 5.87 5.13
N LEU A 2 13.45 5.77 6.06
CA LEU A 2 12.03 5.94 5.74
C LEU A 2 11.63 7.42 5.82
N ASP A 3 10.73 7.86 4.94
CA ASP A 3 10.11 9.18 5.06
C ASP A 3 9.17 9.25 6.26
N ARG A 4 9.39 10.26 7.12
CA ARG A 4 8.61 10.44 8.35
C ARG A 4 7.15 10.79 8.06
N GLN A 5 6.88 11.55 7.00
CA GLN A 5 5.50 11.97 6.68
C GLN A 5 4.67 10.79 6.19
N ASN A 6 5.25 9.90 5.38
CA ASN A 6 4.63 8.64 4.97
C ASN A 6 4.28 7.78 6.19
N TYR A 7 5.19 7.66 7.16
CA TYR A 7 4.92 6.90 8.39
C TYR A 7 3.76 7.49 9.20
N LEU A 8 3.71 8.82 9.34
CA LEU A 8 2.62 9.50 10.05
C LEU A 8 1.27 9.32 9.34
N LYS A 9 1.26 9.31 8.00
CA LYS A 9 0.06 9.01 7.20
C LYS A 9 -0.43 7.58 7.42
N VAL A 10 0.46 6.60 7.50
CA VAL A 10 0.11 5.22 7.87
C VAL A 10 -0.52 5.17 9.26
N LYS A 11 0.07 5.86 10.25
CA LYS A 11 -0.51 5.95 11.60
C LYS A 11 -1.90 6.57 11.60
N LEU A 12 -2.11 7.64 10.83
CA LEU A 12 -3.41 8.29 10.70
C LEU A 12 -4.46 7.33 10.10
N PHE A 13 -4.12 6.63 9.02
CA PHE A 13 -5.01 5.65 8.39
C PHE A 13 -5.40 4.51 9.35
N LEU A 14 -4.44 3.98 10.10
CA LEU A 14 -4.70 2.90 11.06
C LEU A 14 -5.59 3.37 12.22
N LYS A 15 -5.36 4.58 12.71
CA LYS A 15 -6.23 5.20 13.73
C LYS A 15 -7.65 5.37 13.19
N PHE A 16 -7.80 5.96 12.01
CA PHE A 16 -9.10 6.11 11.35
C PHE A 16 -9.81 4.76 11.16
N SER A 17 -9.08 3.74 10.71
CA SER A 17 -9.63 2.39 10.52
C SER A 17 -10.11 1.75 11.81
N ARG A 18 -9.46 2.03 12.95
CA ARG A 18 -9.89 1.54 14.26
C ARG A 18 -11.11 2.32 14.75
N ASP A 19 -11.01 3.63 14.74
CA ASP A 19 -11.98 4.52 15.41
C ASP A 19 -13.29 4.62 14.62
N VAL A 20 -13.24 4.57 13.28
CA VAL A 20 -14.41 4.75 12.40
C VAL A 20 -14.95 3.43 11.86
N HIS A 21 -14.06 2.52 11.44
CA HIS A 21 -14.48 1.23 10.89
C HIS A 21 -14.52 0.09 11.91
N GLY A 22 -14.24 0.37 13.19
CA GLY A 22 -14.33 -0.62 14.27
C GLY A 22 -13.36 -1.79 14.12
N ARG A 23 -12.26 -1.63 13.39
CA ARG A 23 -11.29 -2.74 13.18
C ARG A 23 -10.66 -3.17 14.50
N SER A 24 -10.50 -4.48 14.67
CA SER A 24 -9.88 -5.05 15.86
C SER A 24 -8.38 -4.72 15.91
N SER A 25 -7.79 -4.81 17.11
CA SER A 25 -6.34 -4.61 17.29
C SER A 25 -5.52 -5.55 16.41
N LEU A 26 -5.95 -6.80 16.24
CA LEU A 26 -5.29 -7.77 15.35
C LEU A 26 -5.32 -7.31 13.89
N GLN A 27 -6.47 -6.85 13.40
CA GLN A 27 -6.60 -6.33 12.04
C GLN A 27 -5.75 -5.07 11.82
N ILE A 28 -5.62 -4.21 12.85
CA ILE A 28 -4.74 -3.03 12.79
C ILE A 28 -3.27 -3.43 12.72
N SER A 29 -2.84 -4.41 13.50
CA SER A 29 -1.48 -4.95 13.45
C SER A 29 -1.17 -5.54 12.07
N ASN A 30 -2.05 -6.40 11.55
CA ASN A 30 -1.86 -7.00 10.22
C ASN A 30 -1.82 -5.93 9.12
N ASN A 31 -2.74 -4.95 9.17
CA ASN A 31 -2.71 -3.83 8.24
C ASN A 31 -1.39 -3.04 8.32
N PHE A 32 -0.84 -2.85 9.52
CA PHE A 32 0.44 -2.16 9.68
C PHE A 32 1.57 -2.95 9.02
N GLU A 33 1.63 -4.27 9.21
CA GLU A 33 2.62 -5.12 8.54
C GLU A 33 2.50 -5.03 7.01
N HIS A 34 1.28 -5.08 6.46
CA HIS A 34 1.06 -4.91 5.02
C HIS A 34 1.54 -3.53 4.50
N LEU A 35 1.34 -2.47 5.28
CA LEU A 35 1.74 -1.11 4.90
C LEU A 35 3.24 -0.87 5.05
N LYS A 36 3.97 -1.70 5.80
CA LYS A 36 5.44 -1.63 5.83
C LYS A 36 6.03 -1.89 4.45
N ALA A 37 5.45 -2.81 3.66
CA ALA A 37 5.91 -3.06 2.30
C ALA A 37 5.87 -1.78 1.45
N LEU A 38 4.79 -1.00 1.56
CA LEU A 38 4.65 0.29 0.86
C LEU A 38 5.64 1.35 1.37
N LEU A 39 5.87 1.42 2.68
CA LEU A 39 6.86 2.34 3.25
C LEU A 39 8.28 1.98 2.78
N LEU A 40 8.62 0.69 2.74
CA LEU A 40 9.90 0.20 2.25
C LEU A 40 10.09 0.50 0.77
N TRP A 41 9.06 0.26 -0.04
CA TRP A 41 9.05 0.59 -1.46
C TRP A 41 9.27 2.09 -1.72
N ALA A 42 8.57 2.95 -0.98
CA ALA A 42 8.71 4.39 -1.10
C ALA A 42 10.06 4.90 -0.58
N GLY A 43 10.65 4.22 0.41
CA GLY A 43 11.88 4.63 1.05
C GLY A 43 11.76 6.04 1.64
N SER A 44 12.60 6.96 1.17
CA SER A 44 12.58 8.37 1.56
C SER A 44 11.75 9.26 0.63
N GLN A 45 11.13 8.72 -0.41
CA GLN A 45 10.33 9.48 -1.36
C GLN A 45 8.90 9.66 -0.84
N PRO A 46 8.27 10.83 -1.03
CA PRO A 46 6.90 11.05 -0.58
C PRO A 46 5.91 10.22 -1.41
N LEU A 47 4.95 9.58 -0.74
CA LEU A 47 3.95 8.73 -1.41
C LEU A 47 3.09 9.50 -2.41
N GLY A 48 2.90 10.82 -2.23
CA GLY A 48 2.25 11.69 -3.23
C GLY A 48 2.90 11.66 -4.62
N SER A 49 4.19 11.30 -4.70
CA SER A 49 4.94 11.14 -5.95
C SER A 49 5.09 9.70 -6.44
N ALA A 50 4.33 8.75 -5.87
CA ALA A 50 4.43 7.31 -6.19
C ALA A 50 4.35 6.97 -7.69
N HIS A 51 3.66 7.78 -8.49
CA HIS A 51 3.56 7.62 -9.94
C HIS A 51 4.90 7.81 -10.69
N ALA A 52 5.86 8.50 -10.07
CA ALA A 52 7.17 8.81 -10.64
C ALA A 52 8.28 7.88 -10.13
N PHE A 53 7.96 6.88 -9.31
CA PHE A 53 8.96 5.95 -8.80
C PHE A 53 9.44 5.02 -9.93
N ASN A 54 10.76 4.78 -9.97
CA ASN A 54 11.38 3.95 -11.02
C ASN A 54 10.89 2.49 -11.01
N THR A 55 10.60 1.96 -9.83
CA THR A 55 10.11 0.59 -9.65
C THR A 55 8.62 0.66 -9.33
N SER A 56 7.79 -0.09 -10.06
CA SER A 56 6.37 -0.19 -9.73
C SER A 56 6.17 -0.87 -8.36
N LEU A 57 5.12 -0.49 -7.62
CA LEU A 57 4.79 -1.12 -6.34
C LEU A 57 4.60 -2.64 -6.51
N SER A 58 3.99 -3.04 -7.61
CA SER A 58 3.73 -4.44 -7.88
C SER A 58 5.00 -5.22 -8.12
N ASP A 59 5.95 -4.73 -8.94
CA ASP A 59 7.21 -5.42 -9.16
C ASP A 59 8.02 -5.56 -7.85
N PHE A 60 8.00 -4.54 -7.00
CA PHE A 60 8.58 -4.62 -5.66
C PHE A 60 7.92 -5.71 -4.80
N LEU A 61 6.58 -5.80 -4.83
CA LEU A 61 5.86 -6.83 -4.08
C LEU A 61 6.10 -8.24 -4.64
N PHE A 62 6.23 -8.42 -5.97
CA PHE A 62 6.59 -9.74 -6.54
C PHE A 62 7.97 -10.22 -6.09
N GLN A 63 8.94 -9.32 -5.98
CA GLN A 63 10.26 -9.69 -5.43
C GLN A 63 10.20 -10.12 -3.95
N ILE A 64 9.16 -9.72 -3.21
CA ILE A 64 8.88 -10.23 -1.87
C ILE A 64 8.18 -11.60 -1.95
N VAL A 65 7.29 -11.80 -2.91
CA VAL A 65 6.56 -13.06 -3.15
C VAL A 65 7.51 -14.21 -3.53
N GLU A 66 8.49 -13.95 -4.39
CA GLU A 66 9.55 -14.93 -4.74
C GLU A 66 10.33 -15.45 -3.51
N LYS A 67 10.18 -14.81 -2.34
CA LYS A 67 10.78 -15.24 -1.07
C LYS A 67 9.84 -16.05 -0.18
N GLY A 68 8.71 -16.53 -0.69
CA GLY A 68 7.80 -17.47 -0.01
C GLY A 68 6.50 -16.87 0.53
N LEU A 69 5.99 -15.79 -0.08
CA LEU A 69 4.67 -15.24 0.26
C LEU A 69 3.57 -16.00 -0.51
N ASP A 70 2.50 -16.42 0.17
CA ASP A 70 1.37 -17.02 -0.53
C ASP A 70 0.49 -15.96 -1.24
N GLN A 71 -0.30 -16.41 -2.21
CA GLN A 71 -1.13 -15.54 -3.05
C GLN A 71 -2.22 -14.78 -2.26
N ALA A 72 -2.78 -15.40 -1.21
CA ALA A 72 -3.83 -14.78 -0.41
C ALA A 72 -3.28 -13.64 0.45
N GLU A 73 -2.06 -13.82 0.97
CA GLU A 73 -1.32 -12.79 1.69
C GLU A 73 -0.93 -11.65 0.75
N LEU A 74 -0.42 -11.96 -0.45
CA LEU A 74 -0.15 -10.94 -1.48
C LEU A 74 -1.40 -10.09 -1.77
N GLN A 75 -2.54 -10.73 -1.99
CA GLN A 75 -3.78 -10.04 -2.26
C GLN A 75 -4.23 -9.18 -1.05
N SER A 76 -4.01 -9.66 0.17
CA SER A 76 -4.30 -8.92 1.41
C SER A 76 -3.42 -7.68 1.55
N ILE A 77 -2.14 -7.77 1.18
CA ILE A 77 -1.22 -6.64 1.11
C ILE A 77 -1.70 -5.63 0.06
N LEU A 78 -1.99 -6.06 -1.17
CA LEU A 78 -2.45 -5.18 -2.26
C LEU A 78 -3.75 -4.45 -1.88
N ASN A 79 -4.74 -5.18 -1.35
CA ASN A 79 -6.01 -4.63 -0.90
C ASN A 79 -5.84 -3.60 0.23
N THR A 80 -4.87 -3.83 1.13
CA THR A 80 -4.59 -2.88 2.22
C THR A 80 -3.94 -1.61 1.70
N ASN A 81 -2.97 -1.74 0.78
CA ASN A 81 -2.30 -0.61 0.15
C ASN A 81 -3.26 0.23 -0.70
N GLN A 82 -4.15 -0.40 -1.46
CA GLN A 82 -5.18 0.30 -2.23
C GLN A 82 -6.10 1.12 -1.32
N ARG A 83 -6.64 0.51 -0.26
CA ARG A 83 -7.50 1.22 0.72
C ARG A 83 -6.80 2.40 1.37
N PHE A 84 -5.52 2.23 1.72
CA PHE A 84 -4.70 3.30 2.26
C PHE A 84 -4.54 4.46 1.26
N LEU A 85 -4.16 4.18 0.01
CA LEU A 85 -3.95 5.20 -1.02
C LEU A 85 -5.23 5.96 -1.37
N LEU A 86 -6.37 5.25 -1.43
CA LEU A 86 -7.68 5.88 -1.59
C LEU A 86 -8.00 6.84 -0.43
N CYS A 87 -7.76 6.39 0.81
CA CYS A 87 -7.97 7.21 1.99
C CYS A 87 -7.05 8.45 2.00
N MET A 88 -5.76 8.29 1.68
CA MET A 88 -4.83 9.42 1.62
C MET A 88 -5.18 10.40 0.50
N LYS A 89 -5.65 9.92 -0.65
CA LYS A 89 -6.13 10.81 -1.72
C LYS A 89 -7.36 11.61 -1.30
N ALA A 90 -8.24 11.04 -0.48
CA ALA A 90 -9.40 11.75 0.05
C ALA A 90 -9.02 12.77 1.14
N ILE A 91 -8.09 12.42 2.04
CA ILE A 91 -7.68 13.29 3.16
C ILE A 91 -6.70 14.39 2.71
N PHE A 92 -5.80 14.07 1.77
CA PHE A 92 -4.73 14.95 1.29
C PHE A 92 -4.80 15.12 -0.24
N PRO A 93 -5.89 15.70 -0.79
CA PRO A 93 -6.13 15.74 -2.23
C PRO A 93 -5.05 16.48 -3.02
N VAL A 94 -4.47 17.54 -2.45
CA VAL A 94 -3.39 18.32 -3.09
C VAL A 94 -2.10 17.53 -3.17
N GLU A 95 -1.71 16.85 -2.09
CA GLU A 95 -0.47 16.05 -2.07
C GLU A 95 -0.58 14.81 -2.99
N PHE A 96 -1.75 14.21 -3.06
CA PHE A 96 -2.02 13.00 -3.84
C PHE A 96 -2.67 13.30 -5.20
N GLN A 97 -2.65 14.55 -5.67
CA GLN A 97 -3.34 14.96 -6.90
C GLN A 97 -2.83 14.20 -8.12
N ASN A 98 -1.51 13.98 -8.21
CA ASN A 98 -0.83 13.35 -9.34
C ASN A 98 -1.00 11.83 -9.39
N ILE A 99 -1.45 11.20 -8.29
CA ILE A 99 -1.76 9.78 -8.29
C ILE A 99 -3.15 9.59 -8.91
N GLN A 100 -3.19 9.06 -10.13
CA GLN A 100 -4.45 8.80 -10.82
C GLN A 100 -5.28 7.73 -10.10
N LEU A 101 -6.60 7.92 -10.04
CA LEU A 101 -7.49 6.93 -9.42
C LEU A 101 -7.39 5.57 -10.13
N ASN A 102 -7.33 5.56 -11.46
CA ASN A 102 -7.16 4.35 -12.26
C ASN A 102 -5.86 3.59 -11.90
N TRP A 103 -4.79 4.31 -11.57
CA TRP A 103 -3.54 3.68 -11.12
C TRP A 103 -3.75 2.95 -9.78
N ILE A 104 -4.43 3.58 -8.82
CA ILE A 104 -4.76 2.97 -7.52
C ILE A 104 -5.64 1.72 -7.70
N MET A 105 -6.61 1.78 -8.61
CA MET A 105 -7.50 0.64 -8.89
C MET A 105 -6.76 -0.55 -9.51
N LYS A 106 -5.73 -0.30 -10.32
CA LYS A 106 -4.96 -1.36 -10.97
C LYS A 106 -3.95 -2.07 -10.05
N ILE A 107 -3.68 -1.56 -8.86
CA ILE A 107 -2.76 -2.20 -7.89
C ILE A 107 -3.17 -3.65 -7.61
N THR A 108 -4.47 -3.90 -7.43
CA THR A 108 -5.01 -5.22 -7.12
C THR A 108 -5.19 -6.12 -8.34
N ALA A 109 -5.25 -5.55 -9.55
CA ALA A 109 -5.46 -6.29 -10.80
C ALA A 109 -4.22 -7.10 -11.23
N ILE A 110 -3.04 -6.75 -10.71
CA ILE A 110 -1.79 -7.38 -11.13
C ILE A 110 -1.65 -8.81 -10.60
N SER A 111 -2.45 -9.19 -9.59
CA SER A 111 -2.56 -10.59 -9.13
C SER A 111 -3.06 -11.55 -10.21
N GLU A 112 -3.85 -11.09 -11.19
CA GLU A 112 -4.51 -11.98 -12.16
C GLU A 112 -3.66 -12.26 -13.40
N GLY A 113 -2.70 -11.39 -13.73
CA GLY A 113 -1.91 -11.48 -14.97
C GLY A 113 -0.50 -12.09 -14.82
N LYS A 114 -0.01 -12.23 -13.59
CA LYS A 114 1.26 -12.90 -13.27
C LYS A 114 0.93 -14.18 -12.50
N GLU A 115 0.25 -15.11 -13.15
CA GLU A 115 0.23 -16.49 -12.66
C GLU A 115 1.67 -16.97 -12.61
N VAL A 116 2.15 -17.24 -11.40
CA VAL A 116 3.43 -17.91 -11.16
C VAL A 116 3.31 -19.26 -11.85
N ILE A 117 3.99 -19.43 -12.98
CA ILE A 117 4.19 -20.75 -13.59
C ILE A 117 5.06 -21.51 -12.57
N ILE A 118 4.43 -22.43 -11.84
CA ILE A 118 5.08 -23.41 -10.97
C ILE A 118 5.65 -24.54 -11.84
#